data_AF-A0A7X6GE74-F1
#
_entry.id   AF-A0A7X6GE74-F1
#
_cell.length_a   1.000
_cell.length_b   1.000
_cell.length_c   1.000
_cell.angle_alpha   90.00
_cell.angle_beta   90.00
_cell.angle_gamma   90.00
#
_symmetry.space_group_name_H-M   'P 1'
#
loop_
_entity.id
_entity.type
_entity.pdbx_description
1 polymer ?
#
loop_
_entity_poly.entity_id
_entity_poly.type
_entity_poly.pdbx_seq_one_letter_code
_entity_poly.pdbx_strand_id
1 'polypeptide(L)'
;MCGKCIEGCYLAGWRNGVYSFEYMQEEPDFMGKDVMAAHGLVEVVDSPGSSINDLHALGLSTSPMMAWAAWVYANDATHSPIDLRKYDGYLESQRIRRNSKESDWAEINNTYPNIANYLDNLALDHISNHSSEALLDEIEDCLITIHGNGYYTFEFVESMFATEGLFPIIELSELAKPSLFVDHALEVFLLTEHLLHYRPLSWALQIALTVDLTCEFDSCHMAWRRYTANRLLNSFSAAQNTEGVLALASELELNTLHAVCQRSVANKWLLTLLLNVVNNCKGDTYIEPKRLAKQITSLLAG
;
A
#
# COMPACT_ATOMS: atom_id res chain seq x y z
N MET A 1 12.78 16.17 -6.28
CA MET A 1 12.85 14.71 -6.00
C MET A 1 11.57 14.07 -6.52
N CYS A 2 11.36 12.76 -6.53
CA CYS A 2 10.05 12.16 -6.86
C CYS A 2 9.57 11.31 -5.68
N GLY A 3 8.25 11.10 -5.50
CA GLY A 3 7.71 10.30 -4.39
C GLY A 3 8.29 8.87 -4.30
N LYS A 4 8.75 8.31 -5.43
CA LYS A 4 9.42 6.99 -5.51
C LYS A 4 10.82 6.97 -4.88
N CYS A 5 11.47 8.13 -4.67
CA CYS A 5 12.75 8.22 -3.95
C CYS A 5 12.59 7.89 -2.46
N ILE A 6 11.40 8.08 -1.89
CA ILE A 6 11.11 7.83 -0.47
C ILE A 6 11.17 6.33 -0.17
N GLU A 7 10.69 5.49 -1.09
CA GLU A 7 10.65 4.05 -0.90
C GLU A 7 12.04 3.47 -0.62
N GLY A 8 13.06 3.96 -1.33
CA GLY A 8 14.45 3.55 -1.11
C GLY A 8 14.93 3.82 0.31
N CYS A 9 14.51 4.93 0.93
CA CYS A 9 14.88 5.29 2.30
C CYS A 9 14.31 4.29 3.32
N TYR A 10 13.03 3.97 3.21
CA TYR A 10 12.37 2.98 4.07
C TYR A 10 12.90 1.57 3.78
N LEU A 11 13.00 1.17 2.52
CA LEU A 11 13.49 -0.16 2.14
C LEU A 11 14.93 -0.43 2.60
N ALA A 12 15.75 0.61 2.77
CA ALA A 12 17.08 0.48 3.35
C ALA A 12 17.08 -0.06 4.79
N GLY A 13 15.97 0.11 5.54
CA GLY A 13 15.78 -0.39 6.89
C GLY A 13 15.73 -1.92 7.01
N TRP A 14 15.45 -2.63 5.91
CA TRP A 14 15.35 -4.09 5.92
C TRP A 14 16.70 -4.80 5.89
N ARG A 15 16.88 -5.79 6.75
CA ARG A 15 18.00 -6.73 6.75
C ARG A 15 17.51 -8.13 7.03
N ASN A 16 17.61 -9.02 6.03
CA ASN A 16 17.26 -10.44 6.15
C ASN A 16 15.87 -10.67 6.77
N GLY A 17 14.89 -9.87 6.35
CA GLY A 17 13.51 -9.95 6.83
C GLY A 17 13.24 -9.41 8.21
N VAL A 18 14.16 -8.62 8.78
CA VAL A 18 13.90 -7.79 9.96
C VAL A 18 14.04 -6.33 9.58
N TYR A 19 13.10 -5.50 10.01
CA TYR A 19 13.13 -4.06 9.79
C TYR A 19 13.71 -3.32 11.00
N SER A 20 14.54 -2.30 10.74
CA SER A 20 14.99 -1.37 11.78
C SER A 20 15.11 0.05 11.22
N PHE A 21 14.58 1.02 11.96
CA PHE A 21 14.76 2.44 11.66
C PHE A 21 16.24 2.87 11.72
N GLU A 22 17.08 2.20 12.50
CA GLU A 22 18.52 2.51 12.59
C GLU A 22 19.24 2.32 11.25
N TYR A 23 18.69 1.51 10.36
CA TYR A 23 19.27 1.22 9.04
C TYR A 23 18.60 1.98 7.90
N MET A 24 17.58 2.80 8.18
CA MET A 24 17.00 3.68 7.18
C MET A 24 18.06 4.69 6.70
N GLN A 25 17.95 5.07 5.42
CA GLN A 25 18.67 6.25 4.94
C GLN A 25 17.99 7.52 5.48
N GLU A 26 18.72 8.64 5.43
CA GLU A 26 18.26 9.95 5.93
C GLU A 26 16.77 10.19 5.63
N GLU A 27 16.03 10.51 6.69
CA GLU A 27 14.60 10.70 6.61
C GLU A 27 14.29 11.89 5.68
N PRO A 28 13.30 11.78 4.78
CA PRO A 28 12.98 12.89 3.89
C PRO A 28 12.35 14.06 4.67
N ASP A 29 13.13 15.13 4.93
CA ASP A 29 12.72 16.33 5.68
C ASP A 29 11.50 17.09 5.13
N PHE A 30 11.04 16.76 3.91
CA PHE A 30 9.91 17.42 3.26
C PHE A 30 8.56 16.71 3.49
N MET A 31 8.56 15.53 4.12
CA MET A 31 7.33 14.79 4.42
C MET A 31 6.70 15.26 5.72
N GLY A 32 5.37 15.34 5.76
CA GLY A 32 4.64 15.53 7.01
C GLY A 32 4.85 14.35 7.96
N LYS A 33 4.89 14.60 9.27
CA LYS A 33 5.12 13.58 10.31
C LYS A 33 4.19 12.38 10.21
N ASP A 34 2.93 12.60 9.83
CA ASP A 34 1.93 11.54 9.75
C ASP A 34 2.17 10.56 8.60
N VAL A 35 2.66 11.08 7.46
CA VAL A 35 3.02 10.29 6.28
C VAL A 35 4.32 9.52 6.52
N MET A 36 5.29 10.17 7.17
CA MET A 36 6.51 9.50 7.60
C MET A 36 6.20 8.32 8.52
N ALA A 37 5.30 8.56 9.48
CA ALA A 37 4.84 7.52 10.39
C ALA A 37 4.09 6.41 9.65
N ALA A 38 3.21 6.72 8.69
CA ALA A 38 2.49 5.73 7.90
C ALA A 38 3.43 4.78 7.13
N HIS A 39 4.45 5.32 6.47
CA HIS A 39 5.46 4.50 5.79
C HIS A 39 6.24 3.62 6.78
N GLY A 40 6.64 4.16 7.93
CA GLY A 40 7.35 3.41 8.96
C GLY A 40 6.48 2.29 9.55
N LEU A 41 5.22 2.57 9.85
CA LEU A 41 4.25 1.61 10.37
C LEU A 41 4.13 0.41 9.43
N VAL A 42 3.98 0.64 8.12
CA VAL A 42 3.86 -0.43 7.12
C VAL A 42 5.07 -1.35 7.05
N GLU A 43 6.27 -0.84 7.27
CA GLU A 43 7.45 -1.70 7.29
C GLU A 43 7.57 -2.48 8.60
N VAL A 44 7.26 -1.86 9.74
CA VAL A 44 7.50 -2.44 11.06
C VAL A 44 6.47 -3.51 11.41
N VAL A 45 5.19 -3.35 11.02
CA VAL A 45 4.15 -4.33 11.36
C VAL A 45 4.43 -5.73 10.79
N ASP A 46 5.13 -5.81 9.66
CA ASP A 46 5.55 -7.07 9.04
C ASP A 46 6.93 -7.56 9.54
N SER A 47 7.59 -6.81 10.43
CA SER A 47 8.90 -7.19 10.97
C SER A 47 8.76 -8.15 12.15
N PRO A 48 9.39 -9.34 12.11
CA PRO A 48 9.36 -10.29 13.22
C PRO A 48 9.86 -9.68 14.53
N GLY A 49 9.18 -9.98 15.62
CA GLY A 49 9.57 -9.55 16.97
C GLY A 49 9.32 -8.07 17.28
N SER A 50 8.74 -7.30 16.34
CA SER A 50 8.23 -5.97 16.61
C SER A 50 6.96 -6.03 17.47
N SER A 51 6.54 -4.90 18.04
CA SER A 51 5.31 -4.82 18.81
C SER A 51 4.66 -3.46 18.70
N ILE A 52 3.38 -3.40 19.05
CA ILE A 52 2.63 -2.15 19.15
C ILE A 52 3.31 -1.13 20.09
N ASN A 53 4.01 -1.59 21.14
CA ASN A 53 4.73 -0.72 22.06
C ASN A 53 5.97 -0.10 21.43
N ASP A 54 6.65 -0.82 20.53
CA ASP A 54 7.79 -0.29 19.79
C ASP A 54 7.34 0.85 18.89
N LEU A 55 6.19 0.72 18.23
CA LEU A 55 5.61 1.80 17.42
C LEU A 55 5.36 3.08 18.24
N HIS A 56 4.86 2.93 19.48
CA HIS A 56 4.69 4.07 20.40
C HIS A 56 6.04 4.68 20.81
N ALA A 57 7.03 3.85 21.13
CA ALA A 57 8.37 4.31 21.52
C ALA A 57 9.10 5.05 20.39
N LEU A 58 8.83 4.67 19.15
CA LEU A 58 9.35 5.30 17.93
C LEU A 58 8.62 6.61 17.57
N GLY A 59 7.61 7.03 18.35
CA GLY A 59 6.89 8.27 18.12
C GLY A 59 5.94 8.23 16.91
N LEU A 60 5.60 7.04 16.40
CA LEU A 60 4.71 6.87 15.25
C LEU A 60 3.22 7.04 15.59
N SER A 61 2.91 7.24 16.88
CA SER A 61 1.55 7.34 17.41
C SER A 61 0.79 8.59 16.99
N THR A 62 1.42 9.56 16.30
CA THR A 62 0.69 10.73 15.80
C THR A 62 -0.17 10.41 14.58
N SER A 63 0.16 9.34 13.84
CA SER A 63 -0.54 8.99 12.61
C SER A 63 -1.86 8.25 12.89
N PRO A 64 -2.95 8.58 12.17
CA PRO A 64 -4.18 7.78 12.18
C PRO A 64 -3.98 6.31 11.80
N MET A 65 -2.92 6.02 11.02
CA MET A 65 -2.53 4.67 10.62
C MET A 65 -2.18 3.77 11.82
N MET A 66 -1.99 4.33 13.01
CA MET A 66 -1.79 3.55 14.23
C MET A 66 -2.99 2.65 14.55
N ALA A 67 -4.22 3.05 14.19
CA ALA A 67 -5.41 2.21 14.33
C ALA A 67 -5.35 0.96 13.46
N TRP A 68 -4.90 1.11 12.19
CA TRP A 68 -4.66 0.00 11.29
C TRP A 68 -3.54 -0.91 11.82
N ALA A 69 -2.40 -0.36 12.24
CA ALA A 69 -1.29 -1.14 12.78
C ALA A 69 -1.69 -1.94 14.04
N ALA A 70 -2.47 -1.34 14.94
CA ALA A 70 -3.02 -2.02 16.11
C ALA A 70 -3.91 -3.20 15.72
N TRP A 71 -4.75 -3.04 14.70
CA TRP A 71 -5.56 -4.13 14.18
C TRP A 71 -4.71 -5.26 13.57
N VAL A 72 -3.67 -4.94 12.79
CA VAL A 72 -2.76 -5.94 12.22
C VAL A 72 -2.14 -6.79 13.33
N TYR A 73 -1.54 -6.16 14.34
CA TYR A 73 -0.95 -6.89 15.46
C TYR A 73 -1.98 -7.68 16.30
N ALA A 74 -3.21 -7.17 16.44
CA ALA A 74 -4.25 -7.89 17.17
C ALA A 74 -4.70 -9.17 16.48
N ASN A 75 -4.54 -9.25 15.15
CA ASN A 75 -4.90 -10.42 14.34
C ASN A 75 -3.70 -11.36 14.10
N ASP A 76 -2.51 -10.98 14.52
CA ASP A 76 -1.35 -11.86 14.52
C ASP A 76 -1.23 -12.57 15.88
N ALA A 77 -1.41 -13.90 15.85
CA ALA A 77 -1.40 -14.77 17.03
C ALA A 77 -0.06 -14.79 17.78
N THR A 78 1.01 -14.25 17.20
CA THR A 78 2.32 -14.16 17.84
C THR A 78 2.43 -13.01 18.84
N HIS A 79 1.47 -12.07 18.84
CA HIS A 79 1.48 -10.92 19.73
C HIS A 79 0.55 -11.09 20.94
N SER A 80 0.85 -10.33 22.00
CA SER A 80 -0.03 -10.23 23.16
C SER A 80 -1.37 -9.58 22.76
N PRO A 81 -2.50 -9.96 23.38
CA PRO A 81 -3.79 -9.34 23.10
C PRO A 81 -3.74 -7.80 23.22
N ILE A 82 -4.25 -7.13 22.19
CA ILE A 82 -4.31 -5.66 22.12
C ILE A 82 -5.75 -5.21 22.34
N ASP A 83 -5.92 -4.26 23.26
CA ASP A 83 -7.20 -3.56 23.44
C ASP A 83 -7.38 -2.52 22.31
N LEU A 84 -8.14 -2.92 21.28
CA LEU A 84 -8.37 -2.11 20.09
C LEU A 84 -9.17 -0.82 20.37
N ARG A 85 -9.95 -0.77 21.45
CA ARG A 85 -10.78 0.41 21.80
C ARG A 85 -9.95 1.65 22.10
N LYS A 86 -8.66 1.47 22.44
CA LYS A 86 -7.71 2.57 22.64
C LYS A 86 -7.48 3.40 21.37
N TYR A 87 -7.81 2.85 20.21
CA TYR A 87 -7.59 3.47 18.90
C TYR A 87 -8.89 3.99 18.26
N ASP A 88 -10.05 3.84 18.92
CA ASP A 88 -11.35 4.31 18.41
C ASP A 88 -11.37 5.82 18.13
N GLY A 89 -10.55 6.60 18.87
CA GLY A 89 -10.41 8.04 18.64
C GLY A 89 -9.88 8.40 17.25
N TYR A 90 -9.04 7.55 16.64
CA TYR A 90 -8.58 7.75 15.26
C TYR A 90 -9.72 7.50 14.26
N LEU A 91 -10.53 6.46 14.48
CA LEU A 91 -11.70 6.17 13.65
C LEU A 91 -12.74 7.30 13.76
N GLU A 92 -13.00 7.80 14.96
CA GLU A 92 -13.92 8.92 15.18
C GLU A 92 -13.43 10.19 14.48
N SER A 93 -12.14 10.52 14.61
CA SER A 93 -11.54 11.68 13.94
C SER A 93 -11.65 11.57 12.42
N GLN A 94 -11.34 10.40 11.85
CA GLN A 94 -11.42 10.18 10.41
C GLN A 94 -12.87 10.22 9.90
N ARG A 95 -13.82 9.63 10.64
CA ARG A 95 -15.24 9.74 10.32
C ARG A 95 -15.72 11.20 10.28
N ILE A 96 -15.28 12.05 11.23
CA ILE A 96 -15.62 13.48 11.23
C ILE A 96 -15.06 14.17 9.97
N ARG A 97 -13.81 13.89 9.61
CA ARG A 97 -13.18 14.44 8.40
C ARG A 97 -13.91 14.00 7.13
N ARG A 98 -14.19 12.69 7.01
CA ARG A 98 -14.89 12.08 5.87
C ARG A 98 -16.28 12.67 5.65
N ASN A 99 -16.98 13.02 6.72
CA ASN A 99 -18.31 13.61 6.67
C ASN A 99 -18.32 15.15 6.62
N SER A 100 -17.16 15.79 6.51
CA SER A 100 -17.07 17.23 6.31
C SER A 100 -17.48 17.63 4.89
N LYS A 101 -17.99 18.86 4.73
CA LYS A 101 -18.53 19.34 3.43
C LYS A 101 -17.48 19.44 2.31
N GLU A 102 -16.22 19.59 2.69
CA GLU A 102 -15.09 19.81 1.79
C GLU A 102 -14.28 18.52 1.59
N SER A 103 -14.75 17.37 2.11
CA SER A 103 -14.02 16.12 2.01
C SER A 103 -14.08 15.54 0.60
N ASP A 104 -12.93 15.08 0.12
CA ASP A 104 -12.81 14.31 -1.13
C ASP A 104 -13.57 12.98 -1.11
N TRP A 105 -13.96 12.49 0.08
CA TRP A 105 -14.84 11.33 0.23
C TRP A 105 -16.31 11.62 -0.01
N ALA A 106 -16.75 12.88 -0.08
CA ALA A 106 -18.17 13.20 -0.18
C ALA A 106 -18.81 12.54 -1.43
N GLU A 107 -18.11 12.54 -2.55
CA GLU A 107 -18.52 11.87 -3.79
C GLU A 107 -18.53 10.33 -3.62
N ILE A 108 -17.51 9.78 -2.97
CA ILE A 108 -17.38 8.34 -2.72
C ILE A 108 -18.50 7.84 -1.79
N ASN A 109 -18.82 8.58 -0.73
CA ASN A 109 -19.92 8.24 0.18
C ASN A 109 -21.28 8.20 -0.54
N ASN A 110 -21.49 9.10 -1.51
CA ASN A 110 -22.72 9.12 -2.30
C ASN A 110 -22.78 7.96 -3.31
N THR A 111 -21.63 7.61 -3.88
CA THR A 111 -21.52 6.55 -4.90
C THR A 111 -21.57 5.15 -4.27
N TYR A 112 -20.98 5.00 -3.08
CA TYR A 112 -20.81 3.73 -2.38
C TYR A 112 -21.45 3.79 -0.98
N PRO A 113 -22.79 3.71 -0.90
CA PRO A 113 -23.52 3.85 0.37
C PRO A 113 -23.26 2.70 1.36
N ASN A 114 -22.95 1.49 0.89
CA ASN A 114 -22.59 0.39 1.81
C ASN A 114 -21.23 0.65 2.45
N ILE A 115 -20.24 1.17 1.69
CA ILE A 115 -18.97 1.63 2.26
C ILE A 115 -19.19 2.73 3.29
N ALA A 116 -19.99 3.76 2.96
CA ALA A 116 -20.26 4.86 3.88
C ALA A 116 -20.85 4.35 5.21
N ASN A 117 -21.88 3.50 5.12
CA ASN A 117 -22.51 2.88 6.28
C ASN A 117 -21.54 1.97 7.06
N TYR A 118 -20.69 1.21 6.37
CA TYR A 118 -19.68 0.37 7.00
C TYR A 118 -18.67 1.22 7.79
N LEU A 119 -18.07 2.24 7.17
CA LEU A 119 -17.09 3.11 7.81
C LEU A 119 -17.67 3.97 8.93
N ASP A 120 -18.95 4.38 8.86
CA ASP A 120 -19.61 5.15 9.92
C ASP A 120 -19.81 4.35 11.21
N ASN A 121 -19.97 3.03 11.08
CA ASN A 121 -20.25 2.10 12.17
C ASN A 121 -19.07 1.16 12.50
N LEU A 122 -17.91 1.39 11.89
CA LEU A 122 -16.76 0.52 12.03
C LEU A 122 -16.18 0.60 13.45
N ALA A 123 -15.99 -0.56 14.06
CA ALA A 123 -15.11 -0.78 15.19
C ALA A 123 -13.96 -1.68 14.73
N LEU A 124 -12.73 -1.46 15.24
CA LEU A 124 -11.56 -2.19 14.76
C LEU A 124 -11.68 -3.71 14.95
N ASP A 125 -12.28 -4.15 16.05
CA ASP A 125 -12.55 -5.58 16.31
C ASP A 125 -13.57 -6.20 15.35
N HIS A 126 -14.26 -5.38 14.54
CA HIS A 126 -15.28 -5.79 13.59
C HIS A 126 -14.87 -5.66 12.13
N ILE A 127 -13.62 -5.28 11.82
CA ILE A 127 -13.17 -5.13 10.43
C ILE A 127 -13.48 -6.39 9.61
N SER A 128 -13.23 -7.58 10.15
CA SER A 128 -13.45 -8.86 9.47
C SER A 128 -14.78 -9.55 9.84
N ASN A 129 -15.79 -8.81 10.32
CA ASN A 129 -17.03 -9.39 10.82
C ASN A 129 -18.26 -9.15 9.92
N HIS A 130 -18.07 -8.59 8.72
CA HIS A 130 -19.17 -8.27 7.80
C HIS A 130 -18.94 -8.78 6.37
N SER A 131 -19.42 -9.98 6.04
CA SER A 131 -19.24 -10.60 4.72
C SER A 131 -20.33 -10.24 3.70
N SER A 132 -20.74 -8.97 3.60
CA SER A 132 -21.77 -8.58 2.63
C SER A 132 -21.20 -8.51 1.22
N GLU A 133 -21.70 -9.31 0.29
CA GLU A 133 -21.27 -9.27 -1.12
C GLU A 133 -21.44 -7.87 -1.72
N ALA A 134 -22.53 -7.17 -1.40
CA ALA A 134 -22.75 -5.80 -1.88
C ALA A 134 -21.69 -4.82 -1.35
N LEU A 135 -21.24 -4.99 -0.09
CA LEU A 135 -20.15 -4.19 0.46
C LEU A 135 -18.82 -4.53 -0.23
N LEU A 136 -18.54 -5.81 -0.44
CA LEU A 136 -17.30 -6.26 -1.10
C LEU A 136 -17.23 -5.78 -2.55
N ASP A 137 -18.34 -5.84 -3.28
CA ASP A 137 -18.44 -5.32 -4.65
C ASP A 137 -18.19 -3.80 -4.69
N GLU A 138 -18.79 -3.04 -3.75
CA GLU A 138 -18.51 -1.61 -3.64
C GLU A 138 -17.04 -1.34 -3.29
N ILE A 139 -16.42 -2.13 -2.41
CA ILE A 139 -15.00 -1.94 -2.05
C ILE A 139 -14.11 -2.18 -3.26
N GLU A 140 -14.36 -3.22 -4.05
CA GLU A 140 -13.62 -3.48 -5.29
C GLU A 140 -13.72 -2.30 -6.26
N ASP A 141 -14.94 -1.82 -6.54
CA ASP A 141 -15.18 -0.71 -7.47
C ASP A 141 -14.63 0.63 -6.92
N CYS A 142 -14.74 0.86 -5.61
CA CYS A 142 -14.19 2.03 -4.95
C CYS A 142 -12.66 2.05 -5.02
N LEU A 143 -11.98 0.92 -4.75
CA LEU A 143 -10.53 0.85 -4.89
C LEU A 143 -10.10 1.07 -6.35
N ILE A 144 -10.84 0.52 -7.33
CA ILE A 144 -10.61 0.84 -8.74
C ILE A 144 -10.94 2.30 -9.06
N THR A 145 -11.88 2.94 -8.39
CA THR A 145 -12.17 4.37 -8.62
C THR A 145 -11.05 5.25 -8.10
N ILE A 146 -10.55 4.95 -6.90
CA ILE A 146 -9.41 5.64 -6.28
C ILE A 146 -8.16 5.48 -7.16
N HIS A 147 -7.88 4.25 -7.61
CA HIS A 147 -6.68 3.90 -8.39
C HIS A 147 -6.84 4.05 -9.90
N GLY A 148 -8.06 4.12 -10.41
CA GLY A 148 -8.37 4.51 -11.79
C GLY A 148 -9.26 3.66 -12.64
N ASN A 149 -10.40 4.23 -12.98
CA ASN A 149 -10.98 4.10 -14.31
C ASN A 149 -10.49 5.26 -15.22
N GLY A 150 -9.40 5.06 -15.97
CA GLY A 150 -9.07 5.91 -17.14
C GLY A 150 -8.27 7.19 -16.86
N TYR A 151 -7.06 7.04 -16.33
CA TYR A 151 -6.30 8.16 -15.76
C TYR A 151 -5.60 9.11 -16.70
N TYR A 152 -5.34 8.75 -17.95
CA TYR A 152 -4.62 9.66 -18.82
C TYR A 152 -5.59 10.34 -19.76
N THR A 153 -5.82 11.62 -19.52
CA THR A 153 -6.28 12.47 -20.62
C THR A 153 -5.11 12.56 -21.59
N PHE A 154 -5.41 12.23 -22.83
CA PHE A 154 -4.45 12.26 -23.90
C PHE A 154 -4.83 13.41 -24.80
N GLU A 155 -3.98 14.43 -24.85
CA GLU A 155 -4.15 15.57 -25.74
C GLU A 155 -2.91 15.72 -26.62
N PHE A 156 -3.13 15.99 -27.91
CA PHE A 156 -2.05 16.42 -28.79
C PHE A 156 -1.97 17.94 -28.76
N VAL A 157 -0.84 18.49 -28.33
CA VAL A 157 -0.57 19.93 -28.31
C VAL A 157 0.53 20.30 -29.29
N GLU A 158 0.49 21.51 -29.86
CA GLU A 158 1.56 22.00 -30.72
C GLU A 158 2.80 22.34 -29.89
N SER A 159 3.96 21.82 -30.32
CA SER A 159 5.26 22.17 -29.71
C SER A 159 5.53 23.66 -29.81
N MET A 160 6.08 24.21 -28.73
CA MET A 160 6.67 25.55 -28.71
C MET A 160 7.84 25.68 -29.71
N PHE A 161 8.40 24.56 -30.18
CA PHE A 161 9.34 24.51 -31.28
C PHE A 161 8.62 24.07 -32.57
N ALA A 162 8.46 25.01 -33.51
CA ALA A 162 7.73 24.80 -34.77
C ALA A 162 8.23 23.65 -35.66
N THR A 163 9.39 23.05 -35.36
CA THR A 163 9.93 21.89 -36.09
C THR A 163 9.52 20.54 -35.50
N GLU A 164 8.95 20.51 -34.30
CA GLU A 164 8.60 19.28 -33.58
C GLU A 164 7.14 18.84 -33.76
N GLY A 165 6.28 19.71 -34.31
CA GLY A 165 4.88 19.37 -34.63
C GLY A 165 3.99 19.18 -33.39
N LEU A 166 3.01 18.29 -33.49
CA LEU A 166 2.13 17.91 -32.37
C LEU A 166 2.84 16.88 -31.49
N PHE A 167 2.81 17.08 -30.17
CA PHE A 167 3.31 16.12 -29.19
C PHE A 167 2.20 15.74 -28.19
N PRO A 168 2.17 14.49 -27.72
CA PRO A 168 1.19 14.07 -26.73
C PRO A 168 1.54 14.61 -25.35
N ILE A 169 0.60 15.28 -24.71
CA ILE A 169 0.58 15.50 -23.27
C ILE A 169 -0.25 14.39 -22.65
N ILE A 170 0.29 13.84 -21.56
CA ILE A 170 -0.32 12.81 -20.74
C ILE A 170 -0.51 13.45 -19.37
N GLU A 171 -1.75 13.82 -19.05
CA GLU A 171 -2.12 14.43 -17.78
C GLU A 171 -3.03 13.49 -16.99
N LEU A 172 -3.05 13.64 -15.68
CA LEU A 172 -4.02 12.91 -14.88
C LEU A 172 -5.41 13.48 -15.12
N SER A 173 -6.36 12.58 -15.31
CA SER A 173 -7.78 12.88 -15.26
C SER A 173 -8.12 13.64 -13.98
N GLU A 174 -8.93 14.68 -14.09
CA GLU A 174 -9.45 15.43 -12.93
C GLU A 174 -10.30 14.57 -11.98
N LEU A 175 -10.71 13.37 -12.43
CA LEU A 175 -11.45 12.39 -11.63
C LEU A 175 -10.55 11.59 -10.67
N ALA A 176 -9.23 11.74 -10.83
CA ALA A 176 -8.23 11.23 -9.93
C ALA A 176 -8.48 11.63 -8.48
N LYS A 177 -8.33 10.69 -7.53
CA LYS A 177 -8.44 11.01 -6.08
C LYS A 177 -7.17 10.65 -5.28
N PRO A 178 -5.94 11.03 -5.72
CA PRO A 178 -4.70 10.70 -5.01
C PRO A 178 -4.61 11.37 -3.63
N SER A 179 -5.32 12.47 -3.42
CA SER A 179 -5.47 13.16 -2.12
C SER A 179 -6.05 12.26 -1.03
N LEU A 180 -6.81 11.22 -1.39
CA LEU A 180 -7.32 10.25 -0.42
C LEU A 180 -6.22 9.44 0.26
N PHE A 181 -5.07 9.26 -0.40
CA PHE A 181 -3.89 8.67 0.21
C PHE A 181 -3.11 9.64 1.10
N VAL A 182 -3.49 10.91 1.13
CA VAL A 182 -2.93 11.93 2.03
C VAL A 182 -3.87 12.08 3.23
N ASP A 183 -5.12 12.46 3.00
CA ASP A 183 -6.03 12.87 4.06
C ASP A 183 -6.79 11.70 4.72
N HIS A 184 -6.99 10.63 3.97
CA HIS A 184 -7.89 9.53 4.31
C HIS A 184 -7.28 8.14 4.09
N ALA A 185 -5.96 8.04 4.27
CA ALA A 185 -5.24 6.79 4.06
C ALA A 185 -5.78 5.66 4.95
N LEU A 186 -6.19 5.98 6.18
CA LEU A 186 -6.71 4.96 7.12
C LEU A 186 -7.91 4.23 6.53
N GLU A 187 -8.89 4.95 5.99
CA GLU A 187 -10.07 4.36 5.36
C GLU A 187 -9.68 3.44 4.20
N VAL A 188 -8.76 3.86 3.34
CA VAL A 188 -8.29 3.04 2.21
C VAL A 188 -7.65 1.74 2.68
N PHE A 189 -6.79 1.81 3.71
CA PHE A 189 -6.18 0.62 4.30
C PHE A 189 -7.22 -0.30 4.95
N LEU A 190 -8.19 0.25 5.69
CA LEU A 190 -9.23 -0.54 6.36
C LEU A 190 -10.15 -1.26 5.36
N LEU A 191 -10.55 -0.60 4.26
CA LEU A 191 -11.29 -1.25 3.18
C LEU A 191 -10.45 -2.33 2.49
N THR A 192 -9.16 -2.07 2.31
CA THR A 192 -8.22 -3.05 1.74
C THR A 192 -8.09 -4.29 2.65
N GLU A 193 -7.99 -4.12 3.97
CA GLU A 193 -7.96 -5.24 4.91
C GLU A 193 -9.25 -6.06 4.88
N HIS A 194 -10.40 -5.37 4.84
CA HIS A 194 -11.69 -6.03 4.74
C HIS A 194 -11.78 -6.88 3.48
N LEU A 195 -11.36 -6.34 2.34
CA LEU A 195 -11.35 -7.06 1.07
C LEU A 195 -10.32 -8.21 1.07
N LEU A 196 -9.11 -8.00 1.58
CA LEU A 196 -8.09 -9.04 1.70
C LEU A 196 -8.54 -10.20 2.62
N HIS A 197 -9.38 -9.92 3.62
CA HIS A 197 -9.93 -10.95 4.49
C HIS A 197 -10.92 -11.87 3.76
N TYR A 198 -11.83 -11.30 2.97
CA TYR A 198 -12.92 -12.07 2.33
C TYR A 198 -12.65 -12.48 0.89
N ARG A 199 -11.99 -11.63 0.11
CA ARG A 199 -11.61 -11.85 -1.29
C ARG A 199 -10.09 -11.62 -1.47
N PRO A 200 -9.23 -12.43 -0.84
CA PRO A 200 -7.77 -12.27 -0.87
C PRO A 200 -7.14 -12.34 -2.27
N LEU A 201 -7.89 -12.82 -3.28
CA LEU A 201 -7.45 -12.92 -4.68
C LEU A 201 -8.24 -11.96 -5.59
N SER A 202 -8.83 -10.89 -5.03
CA SER A 202 -9.59 -9.90 -5.78
C SER A 202 -8.81 -9.39 -6.99
N TRP A 203 -9.47 -9.36 -8.15
CA TRP A 203 -8.91 -8.80 -9.37
C TRP A 203 -8.76 -7.26 -9.26
N ALA A 204 -9.61 -6.61 -8.47
CA ALA A 204 -9.55 -5.17 -8.27
C ALA A 204 -8.25 -4.74 -7.59
N LEU A 205 -7.81 -5.47 -6.56
CA LEU A 205 -6.52 -5.24 -5.91
C LEU A 205 -5.34 -5.47 -6.85
N GLN A 206 -5.41 -6.50 -7.70
CA GLN A 206 -4.38 -6.75 -8.70
C GLN A 206 -4.25 -5.56 -9.65
N ILE A 207 -5.36 -5.06 -10.19
CA ILE A 207 -5.35 -3.91 -11.09
C ILE A 207 -4.86 -2.66 -10.36
N ALA A 208 -5.43 -2.35 -9.20
CA ALA A 208 -5.06 -1.16 -8.42
C ALA A 208 -3.55 -1.09 -8.12
N LEU A 209 -2.91 -2.23 -7.85
CA LEU A 209 -1.47 -2.31 -7.63
C LEU A 209 -0.62 -2.01 -8.88
N THR A 210 -1.14 -2.29 -10.08
CA THR A 210 -0.43 -2.05 -11.35
C THR A 210 -0.56 -0.63 -11.88
N VAL A 211 -1.51 0.17 -11.36
CA VAL A 211 -1.70 1.53 -11.84
C VAL A 211 -0.63 2.46 -11.24
N ASP A 212 0.13 3.14 -12.10
CA ASP A 212 1.07 4.19 -11.68
C ASP A 212 0.31 5.48 -11.34
N LEU A 213 -0.05 5.64 -10.07
CA LEU A 213 -0.59 6.90 -9.57
C LEU A 213 0.53 7.94 -9.53
N THR A 214 0.31 9.13 -10.12
CA THR A 214 1.21 10.24 -9.80
C THR A 214 0.92 10.68 -8.38
N CYS A 215 1.75 10.23 -7.46
CA CYS A 215 1.59 10.53 -6.07
C CYS A 215 2.22 11.88 -5.73
N GLU A 216 1.51 12.65 -4.92
CA GLU A 216 2.10 13.76 -4.17
C GLU A 216 3.23 13.23 -3.28
N PHE A 217 4.16 14.11 -2.91
CA PHE A 217 5.35 13.74 -2.12
C PHE A 217 5.01 13.20 -0.72
N ASP A 218 3.83 13.53 -0.23
CA ASP A 218 3.26 13.26 1.07
C ASP A 218 2.10 12.24 1.00
N SER A 219 2.13 11.35 0.01
CA SER A 219 1.12 10.30 -0.16
C SER A 219 1.50 8.98 0.52
N CYS A 220 0.54 8.35 1.20
CA CYS A 220 0.68 7.00 1.76
C CYS A 220 0.55 5.87 0.71
N HIS A 221 0.30 6.20 -0.56
CA HIS A 221 0.03 5.21 -1.61
C HIS A 221 1.17 4.19 -1.78
N MET A 222 2.43 4.63 -1.76
CA MET A 222 3.55 3.70 -1.92
C MET A 222 3.64 2.72 -0.75
N ALA A 223 3.34 3.17 0.47
CA ALA A 223 3.25 2.28 1.63
C ALA A 223 2.10 1.27 1.45
N TRP A 224 0.92 1.74 1.05
CA TRP A 224 -0.22 0.89 0.73
C TRP A 224 0.12 -0.16 -0.33
N ARG A 225 0.80 0.22 -1.41
CA ARG A 225 1.21 -0.67 -2.50
C ARG A 225 2.12 -1.79 -2.00
N ARG A 226 3.18 -1.47 -1.25
CA ARG A 226 4.12 -2.46 -0.72
C ARG A 226 3.44 -3.46 0.21
N TYR A 227 2.58 -2.96 1.10
CA TYR A 227 1.82 -3.78 2.03
C TYR A 227 0.84 -4.71 1.30
N THR A 228 0.00 -4.16 0.43
CA THR A 228 -1.05 -4.88 -0.28
C THR A 228 -0.46 -5.92 -1.24
N ALA A 229 0.62 -5.57 -1.95
CA ALA A 229 1.34 -6.52 -2.80
C ALA A 229 1.90 -7.70 -2.00
N ASN A 230 2.47 -7.46 -0.81
CA ASN A 230 2.96 -8.53 0.05
C ASN A 230 1.85 -9.49 0.46
N ARG A 231 0.70 -8.96 0.91
CA ARG A 231 -0.45 -9.77 1.31
C ARG A 231 -0.98 -10.59 0.13
N LEU A 232 -1.20 -9.96 -1.03
CA LEU A 232 -1.77 -10.60 -2.21
C LEU A 232 -0.86 -11.68 -2.81
N LEU A 233 0.45 -11.43 -2.91
CA LEU A 233 1.42 -12.44 -3.39
C LEU A 233 1.55 -13.62 -2.42
N ASN A 234 1.46 -13.39 -1.12
CA ASN A 234 1.40 -14.49 -0.14
C ASN A 234 0.07 -15.25 -0.22
N SER A 235 -1.06 -14.59 -0.49
CA SER A 235 -2.33 -15.26 -0.75
C SER A 235 -2.29 -16.14 -2.00
N PHE A 236 -1.71 -15.65 -3.10
CA PHE A 236 -1.48 -16.48 -4.29
C PHE A 236 -0.55 -17.67 -3.99
N SER A 237 0.49 -17.44 -3.19
CA SER A 237 1.41 -18.49 -2.78
C SER A 237 0.73 -19.56 -1.93
N ALA A 238 -0.10 -19.17 -0.96
CA ALA A 238 -0.88 -20.10 -0.15
C ALA A 238 -1.85 -20.92 -1.01
N ALA A 239 -2.41 -20.33 -2.06
CA ALA A 239 -3.26 -21.00 -3.04
C ALA A 239 -2.48 -21.80 -4.12
N GLN A 240 -1.15 -21.86 -4.05
CA GLN A 240 -0.25 -22.45 -5.07
C GLN A 240 -0.48 -21.91 -6.50
N ASN A 241 -0.95 -20.68 -6.62
CA ASN A 241 -1.25 -20.05 -7.89
C ASN A 241 0.02 -19.42 -8.49
N THR A 242 0.81 -20.24 -9.19
CA THR A 242 2.06 -19.79 -9.84
C THR A 242 1.80 -18.71 -10.89
N GLU A 243 0.74 -18.87 -11.69
CA GLU A 243 0.39 -17.94 -12.77
C GLU A 243 0.05 -16.56 -12.21
N GLY A 244 -0.77 -16.49 -11.15
CA GLY A 244 -1.13 -15.25 -10.48
C GLY A 244 0.08 -14.54 -9.86
N VAL A 245 1.01 -15.27 -9.22
CA VAL A 245 2.26 -14.69 -8.70
C VAL A 245 3.07 -14.07 -9.83
N LEU A 246 3.31 -14.81 -10.91
CA LEU A 246 4.16 -14.35 -12.02
C LEU A 246 3.53 -13.18 -12.76
N ALA A 247 2.21 -13.22 -13.00
CA ALA A 247 1.48 -12.15 -13.67
C ALA A 247 1.57 -10.85 -12.88
N LEU A 248 1.15 -10.86 -11.60
CA LEU A 248 1.18 -9.66 -10.77
C LEU A 248 2.62 -9.15 -10.56
N ALA A 249 3.55 -10.03 -10.17
CA ALA A 249 4.90 -9.60 -9.85
C ALA A 249 5.65 -9.00 -11.05
N SER A 250 5.31 -9.39 -12.29
CA SER A 250 5.94 -8.84 -13.50
C SER A 250 5.53 -7.39 -13.79
N GLU A 251 4.39 -6.95 -13.26
CA GLU A 251 3.87 -5.59 -13.43
C GLU A 251 4.24 -4.65 -12.27
N LEU A 252 4.75 -5.20 -11.16
CA LEU A 252 5.14 -4.41 -9.99
C LEU A 252 6.53 -3.82 -10.13
N GLU A 253 6.72 -2.63 -9.56
CA GLU A 253 8.02 -1.98 -9.45
C GLU A 253 8.99 -2.79 -8.59
N LEU A 254 10.29 -2.74 -8.90
CA LEU A 254 11.29 -3.55 -8.19
C LEU A 254 11.43 -3.16 -6.72
N ASN A 255 11.14 -1.91 -6.34
CA ASN A 255 11.04 -1.49 -4.93
C ASN A 255 9.96 -2.28 -4.19
N THR A 256 8.78 -2.42 -4.82
CA THR A 256 7.68 -3.19 -4.25
C THR A 256 8.08 -4.65 -4.11
N LEU A 257 8.68 -5.25 -5.14
CA LEU A 257 9.17 -6.64 -5.07
C LEU A 257 10.25 -6.82 -4.02
N HIS A 258 11.15 -5.85 -3.84
CA HIS A 258 12.18 -5.88 -2.79
C HIS A 258 11.52 -5.92 -1.41
N ALA A 259 10.50 -5.09 -1.17
CA ALA A 259 9.72 -5.08 0.05
C ALA A 259 9.08 -6.45 0.36
N VAL A 260 8.45 -7.06 -0.65
CA VAL A 260 7.81 -8.38 -0.54
C VAL A 260 8.84 -9.46 -0.22
N CYS A 261 10.01 -9.42 -0.87
CA CYS A 261 11.07 -10.39 -0.63
C CYS A 261 11.58 -10.35 0.81
N GLN A 262 11.72 -9.16 1.40
CA GLN A 262 12.15 -9.00 2.80
C GLN A 262 11.08 -9.52 3.76
N ARG A 263 9.80 -9.26 3.51
CA ARG A 263 8.70 -9.76 4.35
C ARG A 263 8.47 -11.26 4.24
N SER A 264 8.86 -11.85 3.11
CA SER A 264 8.57 -13.25 2.77
C SER A 264 9.79 -14.17 2.89
N VAL A 265 10.76 -13.87 3.76
CA VAL A 265 12.02 -14.64 3.90
C VAL A 265 11.84 -16.13 4.20
N ALA A 266 10.76 -16.49 4.89
CA ALA A 266 10.40 -17.88 5.19
C ALA A 266 9.77 -18.60 3.98
N ASN A 267 9.18 -17.86 3.04
CA ASN A 267 8.48 -18.41 1.89
C ASN A 267 9.43 -18.61 0.69
N LYS A 268 10.27 -19.65 0.77
CA LYS A 268 11.29 -19.95 -0.26
C LYS A 268 10.69 -20.17 -1.65
N TRP A 269 9.47 -20.71 -1.72
CA TRP A 269 8.77 -20.91 -2.99
C TRP A 269 8.44 -19.59 -3.66
N LEU A 270 7.85 -18.64 -2.93
CA LEU A 270 7.55 -17.30 -3.44
C LEU A 270 8.83 -16.58 -3.85
N LEU A 271 9.88 -16.61 -3.02
CA LEU A 271 11.18 -16.00 -3.35
C LEU A 271 11.79 -16.56 -4.64
N THR A 272 11.62 -17.85 -4.92
CA THR A 272 12.11 -18.47 -6.15
C THR A 272 11.39 -17.92 -7.39
N LEU A 273 10.06 -17.73 -7.29
CA LEU A 273 9.27 -17.14 -8.37
C LEU A 273 9.64 -15.66 -8.58
N LEU A 274 9.78 -14.89 -7.49
CA LEU A 274 10.18 -13.49 -7.57
C LEU A 274 11.59 -13.32 -8.16
N LEU A 275 12.53 -14.22 -7.83
CA LEU A 275 13.87 -14.22 -8.44
C LEU A 275 13.79 -14.40 -9.96
N ASN A 276 12.91 -15.28 -10.45
CA ASN A 276 12.72 -15.48 -11.89
C ASN A 276 12.21 -14.19 -12.55
N VAL A 277 11.21 -13.51 -11.95
CA VAL A 277 10.69 -12.23 -12.44
C VAL A 277 11.81 -11.17 -12.50
N VAL A 278 12.55 -11.00 -11.40
CA VAL A 278 13.62 -10.00 -11.31
C VAL A 278 14.74 -10.26 -12.32
N ASN A 279 15.11 -11.52 -12.57
CA ASN A 279 16.13 -11.88 -13.57
C ASN A 279 15.70 -11.56 -15.01
N ASN A 280 14.39 -11.54 -15.28
CA ASN A 280 13.83 -11.23 -16.60
C ASN A 280 13.50 -9.74 -16.78
N CYS A 281 13.60 -8.94 -15.72
CA CYS A 281 13.40 -7.49 -15.78
C CYS A 281 14.52 -6.81 -16.58
N LYS A 282 14.15 -6.03 -17.60
CA LYS A 282 15.11 -5.37 -18.50
C LYS A 282 15.77 -4.13 -17.90
N GLY A 283 15.18 -3.55 -16.84
CA GLY A 283 15.68 -2.38 -16.15
C GLY A 283 14.61 -1.72 -15.29
N ASP A 284 15.04 -0.99 -14.27
CA ASP A 284 14.20 -0.20 -13.36
C ASP A 284 15.00 1.07 -13.00
N THR A 285 14.29 2.17 -12.80
CA THR A 285 14.89 3.50 -12.62
C THR A 285 15.57 3.65 -11.26
N TYR A 286 15.21 2.83 -10.26
CA TYR A 286 15.61 3.01 -8.86
C TYR A 286 16.41 1.83 -8.30
N ILE A 287 16.11 0.60 -8.74
CA ILE A 287 16.85 -0.60 -8.30
C ILE A 287 17.43 -1.33 -9.51
N GLU A 288 18.74 -1.60 -9.48
CA GLU A 288 19.34 -2.49 -10.48
C GLU A 288 18.82 -3.93 -10.28
N PRO A 289 18.19 -4.57 -11.29
CA PRO A 289 17.64 -5.92 -11.16
C PRO A 289 18.67 -6.94 -10.66
N LYS A 290 19.92 -6.85 -11.14
CA LYS A 290 21.03 -7.71 -10.71
C LYS A 290 21.35 -7.59 -9.23
N ARG A 291 21.20 -6.39 -8.64
CA ARG A 291 21.42 -6.17 -7.21
C ARG A 291 20.33 -6.86 -6.40
N LEU A 292 19.07 -6.70 -6.78
CA LEU A 292 17.95 -7.35 -6.12
C LEU A 292 18.01 -8.89 -6.27
N ALA A 293 18.34 -9.41 -7.46
CA ALA A 293 18.51 -10.84 -7.69
C ALA A 293 19.56 -11.48 -6.76
N LYS A 294 20.70 -10.78 -6.54
CA LYS A 294 21.72 -11.22 -5.58
C LYS A 294 21.17 -11.27 -4.15
N GLN A 295 20.42 -10.25 -3.74
CA GLN A 295 19.80 -10.23 -2.42
C GLN A 295 18.81 -11.38 -2.24
N ILE A 296 17.91 -11.61 -3.21
CA ILE A 296 16.96 -12.73 -3.16
C ILE A 296 17.68 -14.07 -3.10
N THR A 297 18.77 -14.23 -3.86
CA THR A 297 19.62 -15.45 -3.79
C THR A 297 20.20 -15.65 -2.40
N SER A 298 20.68 -14.58 -1.74
CA SER A 298 21.14 -14.65 -0.35
C SER A 298 20.03 -15.03 0.62
N LEU A 299 18.82 -14.48 0.45
CA LEU A 299 17.65 -14.85 1.26
C LEU A 299 17.23 -16.31 1.04
N LEU A 300 17.40 -16.86 -0.16
CA LEU A 300 17.12 -18.27 -0.46
C LEU A 300 18.14 -19.24 0.17
N ALA A 301 19.37 -18.78 0.41
CA ALA A 301 20.46 -19.60 0.94
C ALA A 301 20.48 -19.69 2.48
N GLY A 302 19.87 -18.71 3.17
CA GLY A 302 19.71 -18.70 4.63
C GLY A 302 18.44 -19.38 5.09
#